data_AF-A0A2M7XYE7-F1
#
_entry.id   AF-A0A2M7XYE7-F1
#
_cell.length_a   1.000
_cell.length_b   1.000
_cell.length_c   1.000
_cell.angle_alpha   90.00
_cell.angle_beta   90.00
_cell.angle_gamma   90.00
#
_symmetry.space_group_name_H-M   'P 1'
#
loop_
_entity.id
_entity.type
_entity.pdbx_description
1 polymer ?
#
loop_
_entity_poly.entity_id
_entity_poly.type
_entity_poly.pdbx_seq_one_letter_code
_entity_poly.pdbx_strand_id
1 'polypeptide(L)'
;FAWLKKYKERSLVFVTGISFVILAFLLRFQYSGHYLLPFLTLTAFCTLVIISRSKLKILLLMLSITFLAITFPKNYYENAERNYPLIKRRVEETLNKKLISKTDKFNIILKRKDDAPTPAGNEYRFFFLINGYEPQSDFQYKDSQKLIIFSEESAIDFNKFKTWEMTEFDHSKTKKSEIFMTDKAMFVYVLGK
;
A
#
# COMPACT_ATOMS: atom_id res chain seq x y z
N PHE A 1 28.11 33.37 27.21
CA PHE A 1 28.18 32.54 25.98
C PHE A 1 27.49 31.17 26.09
N ALA A 2 27.74 30.34 27.11
CA ALA A 2 27.11 29.01 27.24
C ALA A 2 25.57 29.05 27.43
N TRP A 3 25.04 30.07 28.11
CA TRP A 3 23.60 30.25 28.35
C TRP A 3 22.81 30.54 27.06
N LEU A 4 23.34 31.42 26.19
CA LEU A 4 22.78 31.72 24.86
C LEU A 4 22.77 30.48 23.94
N LYS A 5 23.82 29.65 24.02
CA LYS A 5 23.92 28.40 23.25
C LYS A 5 22.84 27.38 23.67
N LYS A 6 22.58 27.27 24.98
CA LYS A 6 21.54 26.39 25.55
C LYS A 6 20.12 26.82 25.20
N TYR A 7 19.84 28.13 25.15
CA TYR A 7 18.53 28.65 24.70
C TYR A 7 18.30 28.41 23.21
N LYS A 8 19.34 28.60 22.39
CA LYS A 8 19.28 28.37 20.93
C LYS A 8 19.03 26.91 20.57
N GLU A 9 19.61 25.97 21.31
CA GLU A 9 19.35 24.52 21.11
C GLU A 9 17.90 24.15 21.47
N ARG A 10 17.37 24.70 22.57
CA ARG A 10 15.98 24.44 22.99
C ARG A 10 14.95 25.03 22.03
N SER A 11 15.19 26.24 21.51
CA SER A 11 14.32 26.86 20.51
C SER A 11 14.33 26.08 19.19
N LEU A 12 15.49 25.57 18.77
CA LEU A 12 15.60 24.73 17.57
C LEU A 12 14.77 23.44 17.69
N VAL A 13 14.86 22.73 18.82
CA VAL A 13 14.04 21.53 19.05
C VAL A 13 12.55 21.85 19.00
N PHE A 14 12.13 22.95 19.62
CA PHE A 14 10.74 23.38 19.65
C PHE A 14 10.21 23.74 18.26
N VAL A 15 10.98 24.52 17.49
CA VAL A 15 10.64 24.88 16.10
C VAL A 15 10.56 23.64 15.21
N THR A 16 11.53 22.73 15.30
CA THR A 16 11.50 21.47 14.52
C THR A 16 10.30 20.62 14.86
N GLY A 17 9.94 20.51 16.14
CA GLY A 17 8.74 19.78 16.59
C GLY A 17 7.44 20.38 16.06
N ILE A 18 7.28 21.70 16.12
CA ILE A 18 6.11 22.40 15.58
C ILE A 18 6.04 22.25 14.05
N SER A 19 7.15 22.43 13.35
CA SER A 19 7.22 22.26 11.90
C SER A 19 6.82 20.84 11.49
N PHE A 20 7.20 19.82 12.28
CA PHE A 20 6.77 18.44 12.04
C PHE A 20 5.26 18.26 12.23
N VAL A 21 4.68 18.83 13.30
CA VAL A 21 3.22 18.77 13.53
C VAL A 21 2.45 19.45 12.40
N ILE A 22 2.90 20.61 11.95
CA ILE A 22 2.30 21.34 10.83
C ILE A 22 2.41 20.51 9.54
N LEU A 23 3.60 19.95 9.25
CA LEU A 23 3.82 19.11 8.08
C LEU A 23 2.93 17.86 8.09
N ALA A 24 2.85 17.16 9.22
CA ALA A 24 1.99 15.98 9.38
C ALA A 24 0.51 16.35 9.18
N PHE A 25 0.08 17.51 9.69
CA PHE A 25 -1.29 18.00 9.49
C PHE A 25 -1.59 18.34 8.03
N LEU A 26 -0.64 18.98 7.33
CA LEU A 26 -0.79 19.32 5.90
C LEU A 26 -0.84 18.07 5.01
N LEU A 27 -0.05 17.04 5.34
CA LEU A 27 0.06 15.84 4.52
C LEU A 27 -1.01 14.78 4.80
N ARG A 28 -1.77 14.89 5.91
CA ARG A 28 -2.69 13.83 6.40
C ARG A 28 -3.76 13.36 5.39
N PHE A 29 -4.12 14.20 4.42
CA PHE A 29 -5.14 13.87 3.41
C PHE A 29 -4.60 13.73 1.99
N GLN A 30 -3.32 14.03 1.77
CA GLN A 30 -2.74 14.06 0.42
C GLN A 30 -1.82 12.87 0.15
N TYR A 31 -1.20 12.30 1.19
CA TYR A 31 -0.20 11.26 1.04
C TYR A 31 -0.43 10.15 2.07
N SER A 32 -0.17 8.91 1.66
CA SER A 32 -0.18 7.78 2.59
C SER A 32 0.87 7.99 3.69
N GLY A 33 0.57 7.57 4.91
CA GLY A 33 1.40 7.88 6.09
C GLY A 33 2.88 7.47 5.99
N HIS A 34 3.22 6.54 5.10
CA HIS A 34 4.61 6.13 4.86
C HIS A 34 5.49 7.23 4.26
N TYR A 35 4.92 8.27 3.61
CA TYR A 35 5.67 9.43 3.14
C TYR A 35 6.20 10.31 4.29
N LEU A 36 5.64 10.17 5.51
CA LEU A 36 6.14 10.85 6.71
C LEU A 36 7.32 10.11 7.36
N LEU A 37 7.68 8.91 6.87
CA LEU A 37 8.71 8.06 7.48
C LEU A 37 10.06 8.78 7.63
N PRO A 38 10.62 9.49 6.63
CA PRO A 38 11.90 10.18 6.80
C PRO A 38 11.89 11.22 7.93
N PHE A 39 10.78 11.94 8.08
CA PHE A 39 10.61 12.94 9.13
C PHE A 39 10.39 12.32 10.51
N LEU A 40 9.68 11.20 10.58
CA LEU A 40 9.57 10.40 11.80
C LEU A 40 10.93 9.88 12.25
N THR A 41 11.74 9.35 11.32
CA THR A 41 13.10 8.87 11.60
C THR A 41 13.99 10.00 12.12
N LEU A 42 13.95 11.18 11.49
CA LEU A 42 14.69 12.34 11.94
C LEU A 42 14.27 12.79 13.35
N THR A 43 12.96 12.83 13.61
CA THR A 43 12.42 13.23 14.92
C THR A 43 12.81 12.23 16.01
N ALA A 44 12.77 10.92 15.71
CA ALA A 44 13.23 9.88 16.61
C ALA A 44 14.73 10.02 16.90
N PHE A 45 15.54 10.27 15.88
CA PHE A 45 16.98 10.51 16.04
C PHE A 45 17.27 11.72 16.92
N CYS A 46 16.66 12.88 16.65
CA CYS A 46 16.81 14.08 17.47
C CYS A 46 16.39 13.83 18.93
N THR A 47 15.31 13.08 19.14
CA THR A 47 14.83 12.70 20.47
C THR A 47 15.86 11.86 21.22
N LEU A 48 16.46 10.86 20.56
CA LEU A 48 17.52 10.03 21.15
C LEU A 48 18.77 10.85 21.52
N VAL A 49 19.16 11.80 20.66
CA VAL A 49 20.28 12.72 20.96
C VAL A 49 19.98 13.55 22.21
N ILE A 50 18.77 14.09 22.36
CA ILE A 50 18.36 14.85 23.55
C ILE A 50 18.38 13.95 24.79
N ILE A 51 17.81 12.75 24.70
CA ILE A 51 17.79 11.76 25.79
C ILE A 51 19.21 11.43 26.25
N SER A 52 20.14 11.21 25.31
CA SER A 52 21.54 10.85 25.63
C SER A 52 22.28 11.89 26.49
N ARG A 53 21.87 13.17 26.39
CA ARG A 53 22.45 14.29 27.15
C ARG A 53 21.77 14.51 28.50
N SER A 54 20.70 13.78 28.80
CA SER A 54 19.93 13.91 30.05
C SER A 54 20.57 13.09 31.18
N LYS A 55 20.50 13.61 32.41
CA LYS A 55 20.83 12.84 33.62
C LYS A 55 19.89 11.63 33.81
N LEU A 56 18.68 11.70 33.25
CA LEU A 56 17.64 10.67 33.32
C LEU A 56 17.58 9.79 32.06
N LYS A 57 18.68 9.69 31.29
CA LYS A 57 18.71 9.05 29.97
C LYS A 57 18.09 7.64 29.93
N ILE A 58 18.38 6.80 30.94
CA ILE A 58 17.86 5.42 31.01
C ILE A 58 16.34 5.44 31.21
N LEU A 59 15.84 6.25 32.15
CA LEU A 59 14.41 6.38 32.41
C LEU A 59 13.65 6.89 31.17
N LEU A 60 14.17 7.93 30.51
CA LEU A 60 13.55 8.51 29.32
C LEU A 60 13.57 7.54 28.13
N LEU A 61 14.63 6.75 27.99
CA LEU A 61 14.70 5.69 26.98
C LEU A 61 13.65 4.60 27.25
N MET A 62 13.55 4.13 28.50
CA MET A 62 12.55 3.13 28.89
C MET A 62 11.12 3.65 28.67
N LEU A 63 10.83 4.89 29.04
CA LEU A 63 9.53 5.51 28.78
C LEU A 63 9.23 5.59 27.28
N SER A 64 10.23 5.94 26.46
CA SER A 64 10.07 6.04 25.01
C SER A 64 9.82 4.68 24.37
N ILE A 65 10.54 3.63 24.78
CA ILE A 65 10.33 2.25 24.32
C ILE A 65 8.95 1.75 24.73
N THR A 66 8.56 1.95 26.00
CA THR A 66 7.25 1.55 26.50
C THR A 66 6.12 2.28 25.78
N PHE A 67 6.27 3.59 25.56
CA PHE A 67 5.31 4.37 24.78
C PHE A 67 5.17 3.81 23.37
N LEU A 68 6.28 3.60 22.65
CA LEU A 68 6.25 3.01 21.31
C LEU A 68 5.60 1.62 21.30
N ALA A 69 5.89 0.77 22.29
CA ALA A 69 5.30 -0.57 22.38
C ALA A 69 3.78 -0.55 22.62
N ILE A 70 3.29 0.42 23.39
CA ILE A 70 1.85 0.60 23.67
C ILE A 70 1.14 1.25 22.49
N THR A 71 1.76 2.24 21.84
CA THR A 71 1.17 2.96 20.70
C THR A 71 1.43 2.30 19.35
N PHE A 72 2.21 1.21 19.31
CA PHE A 72 2.49 0.49 18.07
C PHE A 72 1.16 -0.02 17.50
N PRO A 73 0.81 0.34 16.25
CA PRO A 73 -0.49 0.02 15.70
C PRO A 73 -0.51 -1.43 15.20
N LYS A 74 -0.55 -2.38 16.15
CA LYS A 74 -0.53 -3.84 15.89
C LYS A 74 -1.55 -4.26 14.84
N ASN A 75 -2.74 -3.66 14.89
CA ASN A 75 -3.87 -3.94 13.99
C ASN A 75 -3.52 -3.74 12.50
N TYR A 76 -2.57 -2.86 12.14
CA TYR A 76 -2.14 -2.73 10.74
C TYR A 76 -1.35 -3.96 10.25
N TYR A 77 -0.75 -4.71 11.16
CA TYR A 77 0.11 -5.85 10.85
C TYR A 77 -0.55 -7.21 11.16
N GLU A 78 -1.65 -7.22 11.91
CA GLU A 78 -2.39 -8.46 12.26
C GLU A 78 -2.85 -9.25 11.02
N ASN A 79 -3.17 -8.56 9.92
CA ASN A 79 -3.60 -9.17 8.66
C ASN A 79 -2.56 -9.04 7.53
N ALA A 80 -1.28 -8.81 7.87
CA ALA A 80 -0.22 -8.67 6.88
C ALA A 80 0.13 -10.00 6.20
N GLU A 81 -0.16 -11.14 6.84
CA GLU A 81 0.12 -12.45 6.28
C GLU A 81 -0.83 -12.74 5.10
N ARG A 82 -0.27 -12.77 3.89
CA ARG A 82 -0.97 -13.18 2.68
C ARG A 82 -1.09 -14.71 2.65
N ASN A 83 -2.31 -15.21 2.48
CA ASN A 83 -2.56 -16.64 2.31
C ASN A 83 -2.15 -17.08 0.88
N TYR A 84 -0.87 -17.39 0.67
CA TYR A 84 -0.35 -17.80 -0.64
C TYR A 84 -1.03 -19.04 -1.24
N PRO A 85 -1.33 -20.11 -0.47
CA PRO A 85 -2.11 -21.24 -0.99
C PRO A 85 -3.47 -20.83 -1.57
N LEU A 86 -4.16 -19.90 -0.90
CA LEU A 86 -5.43 -19.37 -1.38
C LEU A 86 -5.27 -18.56 -2.67
N ILE A 87 -4.27 -17.70 -2.75
CA ILE A 87 -3.98 -16.89 -3.96
C ILE A 87 -3.64 -17.80 -5.13
N LYS A 88 -2.77 -18.80 -4.92
CA LYS A 88 -2.42 -19.81 -5.92
C LYS A 88 -3.66 -20.49 -6.49
N ARG A 89 -4.54 -20.98 -5.60
CA ARG A 89 -5.79 -21.64 -6.00
C ARG A 89 -6.69 -20.73 -6.84
N ARG A 90 -6.85 -19.46 -6.45
CA ARG A 90 -7.64 -18.47 -7.21
C ARG A 90 -7.10 -18.24 -8.62
N VAL A 91 -5.77 -18.19 -8.77
CA VAL A 91 -5.13 -18.09 -10.08
C VAL A 91 -5.37 -19.36 -10.90
N GLU A 92 -5.16 -20.54 -10.32
CA GLU A 92 -5.42 -21.82 -11.00
C GLU A 92 -6.88 -21.94 -11.46
N GLU A 93 -7.83 -21.55 -10.63
CA GLU A 93 -9.25 -21.50 -10.99
C GLU A 93 -9.51 -20.51 -12.14
N THR A 94 -8.87 -19.35 -12.13
CA THR A 94 -8.96 -18.36 -13.21
C THR A 94 -8.41 -18.92 -14.52
N LEU A 95 -7.27 -19.60 -14.47
CA LEU A 95 -6.66 -20.26 -15.62
C LEU A 95 -7.54 -21.40 -16.17
N ASN A 96 -8.19 -22.16 -15.29
CA ASN A 96 -9.09 -23.24 -15.66
C ASN A 96 -10.33 -22.76 -16.41
N LYS A 97 -10.74 -21.50 -16.23
CA LYS A 97 -11.83 -20.88 -17.01
C LYS A 97 -11.43 -20.57 -18.45
N LYS A 98 -10.13 -20.56 -18.79
CA LYS A 98 -9.60 -20.30 -20.14
C LYS A 98 -10.06 -18.95 -20.74
N LEU A 99 -10.30 -17.94 -19.91
CA LEU A 99 -10.68 -16.59 -20.37
C LEU A 99 -9.47 -15.79 -20.90
N ILE A 100 -8.27 -16.33 -20.70
CA ILE A 100 -6.98 -15.74 -21.04
C ILE A 100 -6.09 -16.83 -21.60
N SER A 101 -5.33 -16.50 -22.63
CA SER A 101 -4.34 -17.35 -23.27
C SER A 101 -2.92 -16.89 -22.92
N LYS A 102 -1.93 -17.77 -23.10
CA LYS A 102 -0.51 -17.43 -22.87
C LYS A 102 0.02 -16.35 -23.81
N THR A 103 -0.64 -16.13 -24.95
CA THR A 103 -0.26 -15.12 -25.95
C THR A 103 -0.98 -13.79 -25.76
N ASP A 104 -1.95 -13.71 -24.85
CA ASP A 104 -2.70 -12.49 -24.61
C ASP A 104 -1.80 -11.43 -23.98
N LYS A 105 -1.98 -10.16 -24.38
CA LYS A 105 -1.39 -9.02 -23.67
C LYS A 105 -2.34 -8.60 -22.57
N PHE A 106 -2.07 -9.01 -21.34
CA PHE A 106 -2.94 -8.72 -20.21
C PHE A 106 -2.20 -8.14 -19.02
N ASN A 107 -2.94 -7.43 -18.17
CA ASN A 107 -2.47 -6.92 -16.89
C ASN A 107 -3.38 -7.40 -15.75
N ILE A 108 -2.91 -7.24 -14.51
CA ILE A 108 -3.63 -7.70 -13.32
C ILE A 108 -3.68 -6.56 -12.29
N ILE A 109 -4.85 -6.40 -11.66
CA ILE A 109 -5.04 -5.53 -10.50
C ILE A 109 -5.85 -6.23 -9.41
N LEU A 110 -5.69 -5.77 -8.17
CA LEU A 110 -6.43 -6.26 -7.01
C LEU A 110 -7.27 -5.14 -6.40
N LYS A 111 -8.60 -5.24 -6.48
CA LYS A 111 -9.54 -4.44 -5.70
C LYS A 111 -9.72 -5.09 -4.33
N ARG A 112 -9.15 -4.48 -3.30
CA ARG A 112 -9.36 -4.88 -1.92
C ARG A 112 -10.63 -4.23 -1.35
N LYS A 113 -11.19 -4.82 -0.29
CA LYS A 113 -12.31 -4.21 0.46
C LYS A 113 -11.90 -2.99 1.26
N ASP A 114 -10.63 -2.88 1.65
CA ASP A 114 -10.09 -1.69 2.31
C ASP A 114 -9.77 -0.60 1.28
N ASP A 115 -9.80 0.67 1.70
CA ASP A 115 -9.42 1.85 0.90
C ASP A 115 -7.90 1.90 0.64
N ALA A 116 -7.25 0.74 0.48
CA ALA A 116 -5.84 0.65 0.17
C ALA A 116 -5.57 1.42 -1.13
N PRO A 117 -4.70 2.45 -1.10
CA PRO A 117 -4.60 3.44 -2.16
C PRO A 117 -4.00 2.91 -3.47
N THR A 118 -3.44 1.71 -3.47
CA THR A 118 -2.81 1.09 -4.65
C THR A 118 -3.30 -0.34 -4.84
N PRO A 119 -4.03 -0.65 -5.93
CA PRO A 119 -4.50 -1.99 -6.24
C PRO A 119 -3.37 -2.88 -6.80
N ALA A 120 -2.34 -3.16 -5.99
CA ALA A 120 -1.22 -4.00 -6.42
C ALA A 120 -1.62 -5.49 -6.38
N GLY A 121 -1.65 -6.13 -7.54
CA GLY A 121 -1.96 -7.57 -7.71
C GLY A 121 -0.71 -8.45 -7.82
N ASN A 122 0.41 -8.05 -7.21
CA ASN A 122 1.73 -8.66 -7.42
C ASN A 122 1.77 -10.15 -7.10
N GLU A 123 1.09 -10.56 -6.04
CA GLU A 123 0.99 -11.97 -5.67
C GLU A 123 0.29 -12.77 -6.76
N TYR A 124 -0.79 -12.23 -7.35
CA TYR A 124 -1.48 -12.87 -8.47
C TYR A 124 -0.57 -12.92 -9.70
N ARG A 125 0.11 -11.81 -10.05
CA ARG A 125 1.06 -11.75 -11.17
C ARG A 125 2.13 -12.84 -11.05
N PHE A 126 2.70 -13.01 -9.86
CA PHE A 126 3.66 -14.07 -9.57
C PHE A 126 3.07 -15.46 -9.88
N PHE A 127 1.86 -15.76 -9.41
CA PHE A 127 1.22 -17.05 -9.67
C PHE A 127 0.84 -17.25 -11.15
N PHE A 128 0.55 -16.19 -11.91
CA PHE A 128 0.39 -16.30 -13.36
C PHE A 128 1.72 -16.65 -14.05
N LEU A 129 2.80 -15.99 -13.66
CA LEU A 129 4.15 -16.22 -14.20
C LEU A 129 4.61 -17.67 -14.00
N ILE A 130 4.44 -18.23 -12.80
CA ILE A 130 4.85 -19.63 -12.56
C ILE A 130 4.02 -20.65 -13.36
N ASN A 131 2.82 -20.28 -13.80
CA ASN A 131 1.97 -21.09 -14.68
C ASN A 131 2.26 -20.84 -16.18
N GLY A 132 3.28 -20.05 -16.50
CA GLY A 132 3.72 -19.74 -17.85
C GLY A 132 2.81 -18.76 -18.59
N TYR A 133 2.14 -17.87 -17.86
CA TYR A 133 1.42 -16.72 -18.41
C TYR A 133 2.19 -15.45 -18.05
N GLU A 134 2.39 -14.55 -19.01
CA GLU A 134 3.24 -13.37 -18.84
C GLU A 134 2.40 -12.09 -18.75
N PRO A 135 1.93 -11.67 -17.55
CA PRO A 135 1.28 -10.38 -17.39
C PRO A 135 2.26 -9.25 -17.71
N GLN A 136 1.81 -8.26 -18.48
CA GLN A 136 2.58 -7.06 -18.80
C GLN A 136 2.92 -6.27 -17.54
N SER A 137 4.01 -5.51 -17.55
CA SER A 137 4.46 -4.70 -16.41
C SER A 137 3.36 -3.83 -15.81
N ASP A 138 3.43 -3.53 -14.51
CA ASP A 138 2.53 -2.60 -13.81
C ASP A 138 2.62 -1.16 -14.34
N PHE A 139 3.47 -0.89 -15.33
CA PHE A 139 3.53 0.39 -16.05
C PHE A 139 2.95 0.33 -17.47
N GLN A 140 2.45 -0.83 -17.90
CA GLN A 140 2.05 -1.10 -19.30
C GLN A 140 0.54 -1.38 -19.44
N TYR A 141 -0.31 -0.80 -18.58
CA TYR A 141 -1.77 -0.95 -18.66
C TYR A 141 -2.37 -0.44 -19.98
N LYS A 142 -1.79 0.61 -20.55
CA LYS A 142 -2.23 1.20 -21.82
C LYS A 142 -2.20 0.22 -22.99
N ASP A 143 -1.14 -0.59 -23.05
CA ASP A 143 -0.89 -1.54 -24.13
C ASP A 143 -1.58 -2.90 -23.94
N SER A 144 -2.22 -3.09 -22.77
CA SER A 144 -2.95 -4.32 -22.46
C SER A 144 -4.26 -4.40 -23.24
N GLN A 145 -4.49 -5.57 -23.82
CA GLN A 145 -5.74 -5.97 -24.48
C GLN A 145 -6.77 -6.44 -23.45
N LYS A 146 -6.29 -7.08 -22.38
CA LYS A 146 -7.13 -7.57 -21.28
C LYS A 146 -6.68 -7.03 -19.92
N LEU A 147 -7.62 -6.78 -19.03
CA LEU A 147 -7.36 -6.45 -17.64
C LEU A 147 -8.09 -7.45 -16.75
N ILE A 148 -7.34 -8.14 -15.89
CA ILE A 148 -7.87 -9.08 -14.90
C ILE A 148 -7.94 -8.35 -13.56
N ILE A 149 -9.13 -8.28 -12.99
CA ILE A 149 -9.40 -7.62 -11.72
C ILE A 149 -9.82 -8.69 -10.73
N PHE A 150 -8.95 -8.98 -9.76
CA PHE A 150 -9.33 -9.74 -8.58
C PHE A 150 -9.99 -8.77 -7.59
N SER A 151 -11.22 -9.07 -7.17
CA SER A 151 -12.03 -8.23 -6.31
C SER A 151 -12.48 -8.96 -5.07
N GLU A 152 -12.12 -8.43 -3.91
CA GLU A 152 -12.68 -8.87 -2.63
C GLU A 152 -14.13 -8.37 -2.45
N GLU A 153 -14.57 -7.40 -3.24
CA GLU A 153 -15.94 -6.90 -3.27
C GLU A 153 -16.81 -7.74 -4.22
N SER A 154 -18.08 -7.95 -3.83
CA SER A 154 -19.03 -8.74 -4.62
C SER A 154 -19.50 -8.06 -5.90
N ALA A 155 -19.40 -6.73 -5.95
CA ALA A 155 -19.68 -5.94 -7.13
C ALA A 155 -18.78 -4.70 -7.13
N ILE A 156 -18.02 -4.48 -8.21
CA ILE A 156 -17.24 -3.26 -8.40
C ILE A 156 -18.16 -2.18 -8.98
N ASP A 157 -18.27 -1.05 -8.29
CA ASP A 157 -18.79 0.18 -8.88
C ASP A 157 -17.68 0.86 -9.71
N PHE A 158 -17.63 0.55 -10.99
CA PHE A 158 -16.61 1.08 -11.91
C PHE A 158 -16.61 2.61 -12.00
N ASN A 159 -17.73 3.28 -11.71
CA ASN A 159 -17.77 4.74 -11.69
C ASN A 159 -17.02 5.33 -10.49
N LYS A 160 -16.90 4.58 -9.39
CA LYS A 160 -16.17 4.97 -8.19
C LYS A 160 -14.76 4.40 -8.16
N PHE A 161 -14.50 3.32 -8.90
CA PHE A 161 -13.18 2.69 -8.98
C PHE A 161 -12.24 3.41 -9.98
N LYS A 162 -11.96 4.69 -9.69
CA LYS A 162 -11.10 5.56 -10.53
C LYS A 162 -9.64 5.49 -10.09
N THR A 163 -8.97 4.39 -10.43
CA THR A 163 -7.52 4.27 -10.20
C THR A 163 -6.73 4.66 -11.44
N TRP A 164 -5.42 4.88 -11.26
CA TRP A 164 -4.52 5.17 -12.37
C TRP A 164 -4.47 4.00 -13.36
N GLU A 165 -4.45 2.76 -12.88
CA GLU A 165 -4.45 1.54 -13.69
C GLU A 165 -5.71 1.44 -14.56
N MET A 166 -6.88 1.73 -14.00
CA MET A 166 -8.16 1.74 -14.72
C MET A 166 -8.24 2.87 -15.76
N THR A 167 -7.52 3.96 -15.53
CA THR A 167 -7.44 5.11 -16.44
C THR A 167 -6.48 4.84 -17.59
N GLU A 168 -5.29 4.32 -17.30
CA GLU A 168 -4.31 3.92 -18.32
C GLU A 168 -4.83 2.77 -19.18
N PHE A 169 -5.51 1.80 -18.57
CA PHE A 169 -6.20 0.76 -19.32
C PHE A 169 -7.36 1.33 -20.15
N ASP A 170 -7.84 2.56 -19.94
CA ASP A 170 -8.98 3.13 -20.67
C ASP A 170 -10.22 2.23 -20.61
N HIS A 171 -10.66 1.92 -19.38
CA HIS A 171 -11.81 1.03 -19.14
C HIS A 171 -13.10 1.50 -19.83
N SER A 172 -13.19 2.78 -20.20
CA SER A 172 -14.31 3.34 -20.96
C SER A 172 -14.52 2.67 -22.32
N LYS A 173 -13.46 2.08 -22.89
CA LYS A 173 -13.47 1.37 -24.19
C LYS A 173 -13.67 -0.14 -24.05
N THR A 174 -13.98 -0.64 -22.85
CA THR A 174 -14.19 -2.08 -22.62
C THR A 174 -15.43 -2.55 -23.37
N LYS A 175 -15.28 -3.53 -24.27
CA LYS A 175 -16.38 -4.10 -25.06
C LYS A 175 -17.03 -5.33 -24.42
N LYS A 176 -16.25 -6.06 -23.63
CA LYS A 176 -16.67 -7.32 -23.01
C LYS A 176 -16.11 -7.43 -21.61
N SER A 177 -16.96 -7.80 -20.66
CA SER A 177 -16.58 -8.17 -19.30
C SER A 177 -17.07 -9.58 -19.01
N GLU A 178 -16.17 -10.46 -18.61
CA GLU A 178 -16.53 -11.77 -18.07
C GLU A 178 -16.31 -11.77 -16.56
N ILE A 179 -17.26 -12.31 -15.81
CA ILE A 179 -17.25 -12.28 -14.35
C ILE A 179 -17.49 -13.68 -13.84
N PHE A 180 -16.66 -14.12 -12.89
CA PHE A 180 -16.90 -15.35 -12.16
C PHE A 180 -16.35 -15.25 -10.75
N MET A 181 -16.83 -16.13 -9.89
CA MET A 181 -16.39 -16.23 -8.50
C MET A 181 -15.39 -17.38 -8.38
N THR A 182 -14.22 -17.13 -7.78
CA THR A 182 -13.23 -18.17 -7.44
C THR A 182 -13.61 -18.83 -6.11
N ASP A 183 -13.95 -18.02 -5.12
CA ASP A 183 -14.48 -18.48 -3.84
C ASP A 183 -15.44 -17.46 -3.24
N LYS A 184 -16.07 -17.78 -2.11
CA LYS A 184 -17.08 -16.93 -1.43
C LYS A 184 -16.61 -15.48 -1.15
N ALA A 185 -15.31 -15.21 -1.20
CA ALA A 185 -14.71 -13.92 -0.89
C ALA A 185 -13.97 -13.27 -2.07
N MET A 186 -14.02 -13.84 -3.29
CA MET A 186 -13.26 -13.31 -4.42
C MET A 186 -13.99 -13.46 -5.75
N PHE A 187 -14.15 -12.33 -6.42
CA PHE A 187 -14.71 -12.19 -7.76
C PHE A 187 -13.60 -11.81 -8.74
N VAL A 188 -13.63 -12.39 -9.92
CA VAL A 188 -12.67 -12.10 -10.98
C VAL A 188 -13.42 -11.48 -12.15
N TYR A 189 -12.98 -10.30 -12.55
CA TYR A 189 -13.46 -9.60 -13.74
C TYR A 189 -12.38 -9.65 -14.80
N VAL A 190 -12.72 -10.07 -16.01
CA VAL A 190 -11.84 -10.01 -17.18
C VAL A 190 -12.41 -9.00 -18.15
N LEU A 191 -11.79 -7.84 -18.24
CA LEU A 191 -12.16 -6.76 -19.15
C LEU A 191 -11.37 -6.90 -20.45
N GLY A 192 -12.03 -6.76 -21.61
CA GLY A 192 -11.39 -6.77 -22.93
C GLY A 192 -11.73 -5.54 -23.78
N LYS A 193 -10.74 -5.03 -24.52
CA LYS A 193 -10.87 -3.96 -25.52
C LYS A 193 -11.19 -4.47 -26.93
#